data_AF-A0AAV9PMX7-F1
#
_entry.id   AF-A0AAV9PMX7-F1
#
_cell.length_a   1.000
_cell.length_b   1.000
_cell.length_c   1.000
_cell.angle_alpha   90.00
_cell.angle_beta   90.00
_cell.angle_gamma   90.00
#
_symmetry.space_group_name_H-M   'P 1'
#
loop_
_entity.id
_entity.type
_entity.pdbx_description
1 polymer ?
#
loop_
_entity_poly.entity_id
_entity_poly.type
_entity_poly.pdbx_seq_one_letter_code
_entity_poly.pdbx_strand_id
1 'polypeptide(L)'
;MADDVNSNDTCTHRGHILSAQPLEDLLYLFAFDETFATELVSSKKSRHLQAPSISSIKAIVHVQRDVRKIALKLGTDGPVKTLPTPRKVQILFGGTYIIRTTNAHYVWEHPFFPQLYLPLSELVSSSKAQNFSFTPGSDIKSDSGHALATQYTIACGSKTTDQVIAFSDNLTGKPAELSGLVKINFDSMDQWFEEDTPIHVHPKDPFKRIDILASTRPIKVSVSGRQIAYTETAMHLYETGLPARFYIPLTSIDPTVLRPSSTRTKCPYKGEAEYYSVEIDGEVHEDLFWYYTRPTVESSKVEGLVCPYNERVDIELEGKKLERPKTHFGKPKEGKKPEVV
;
A
#
# COMPACT_ATOMS: atom_id res chain seq x y z
N MET A 1 -37.55 28.33 55.02
CA MET A 1 -37.32 26.92 55.36
C MET A 1 -36.07 26.50 54.63
N ALA A 2 -35.03 26.24 55.41
CA ALA A 2 -33.78 25.65 54.95
C ALA A 2 -34.04 24.24 54.42
N ASP A 3 -33.26 23.79 53.45
CA ASP A 3 -32.17 22.86 53.76
C ASP A 3 -31.21 22.74 52.57
N ASP A 4 -29.94 22.96 52.91
CA ASP A 4 -28.73 22.68 52.15
C ASP A 4 -28.52 21.17 52.01
N VAL A 5 -28.00 20.73 50.85
CA VAL A 5 -26.94 19.71 50.84
C VAL A 5 -25.88 20.16 49.83
N ASN A 6 -24.74 20.55 50.39
CA ASN A 6 -23.49 20.80 49.71
C ASN A 6 -22.66 19.51 49.71
N SER A 7 -22.17 19.05 48.56
CA SER A 7 -20.93 18.28 48.52
C SER A 7 -20.15 18.62 47.25
N ASN A 8 -19.04 19.32 47.47
CA ASN A 8 -17.92 19.45 46.55
C ASN A 8 -17.58 18.10 45.91
N ASP A 9 -17.29 18.09 44.61
CA ASP A 9 -16.02 17.49 44.18
C ASP A 9 -15.54 18.01 42.83
N THR A 10 -14.25 18.29 42.83
CA THR A 10 -13.43 18.96 41.83
C THR A 10 -13.43 18.29 40.45
N CYS A 11 -13.75 19.07 39.41
CA CYS A 11 -13.48 18.69 38.02
C CYS A 11 -11.97 18.80 37.76
N THR A 12 -11.25 17.69 37.91
CA THR A 12 -9.84 17.59 37.57
C THR A 12 -9.69 17.23 36.09
N HIS A 13 -8.88 18.05 35.40
CA HIS A 13 -8.33 17.79 34.08
C HIS A 13 -7.88 16.33 33.92
N ARG A 14 -8.40 15.62 32.90
CA ARG A 14 -7.71 14.46 32.32
C ARG A 14 -7.49 14.71 30.84
N GLY A 15 -6.21 14.67 30.48
CA GLY A 15 -5.68 15.05 29.19
C GLY A 15 -6.17 14.19 28.04
N HIS A 16 -6.26 14.85 26.89
CA HIS A 16 -6.35 14.20 25.60
C HIS A 16 -5.13 13.28 25.42
N ILE A 17 -5.40 11.99 25.31
CA ILE A 17 -4.45 10.98 24.86
C ILE A 17 -4.16 11.30 23.39
N LEU A 18 -2.92 11.70 23.12
CA LEU A 18 -2.33 11.83 21.78
C LEU A 18 -2.54 10.51 21.03
N SER A 19 -3.29 10.55 19.93
CA SER A 19 -3.48 9.37 19.08
C SER A 19 -2.16 9.04 18.38
N ALA A 20 -1.63 7.85 18.64
CA ALA A 20 -0.50 7.30 17.90
C ALA A 20 -0.91 7.08 16.44
N GLN A 21 -0.22 7.75 15.51
CA GLN A 21 -0.43 7.57 14.06
C GLN A 21 0.43 6.42 13.53
N PRO A 22 -0.11 5.41 12.83
CA PRO A 22 0.69 4.33 12.26
C PRO A 22 0.90 4.53 10.75
N LEU A 23 2.15 4.66 10.33
CA LEU A 23 2.91 3.78 9.41
C LEU A 23 2.28 3.11 8.18
N GLU A 24 1.09 3.53 7.78
CA GLU A 24 0.26 2.93 6.73
C GLU A 24 0.77 3.15 5.30
N ASP A 25 1.69 4.08 5.15
CA ASP A 25 2.13 4.56 3.85
C ASP A 25 3.14 3.61 3.18
N LEU A 26 3.80 2.78 3.97
CA LEU A 26 5.10 2.21 3.63
C LEU A 26 5.09 1.20 2.49
N LEU A 27 4.00 0.47 2.26
CA LEU A 27 4.01 -0.63 1.28
C LEU A 27 3.60 -0.22 -0.14
N TYR A 28 2.98 0.95 -0.32
CA TYR A 28 2.40 1.34 -1.61
C TYR A 28 3.43 1.54 -2.74
N LEU A 29 4.67 1.91 -2.40
CA LEU A 29 5.75 2.13 -3.36
C LEU A 29 6.72 0.95 -3.51
N PHE A 30 6.87 0.11 -2.47
CA PHE A 30 7.85 -0.98 -2.53
C PHE A 30 7.44 -2.14 -3.44
N ALA A 31 6.17 -2.22 -3.85
CA ALA A 31 5.74 -3.15 -4.88
C ALA A 31 6.43 -2.92 -6.25
N PHE A 32 7.20 -1.83 -6.45
CA PHE A 32 7.60 -1.39 -7.80
C PHE A 32 9.08 -1.07 -8.10
N ASP A 33 10.05 -1.23 -7.21
CA ASP A 33 11.47 -0.95 -7.57
C ASP A 33 12.48 -1.90 -6.90
N GLU A 34 13.10 -2.78 -7.70
CA GLU A 34 14.14 -3.74 -7.27
C GLU A 34 15.58 -3.23 -7.48
N THR A 35 15.81 -2.03 -8.03
CA THR A 35 17.14 -1.72 -8.57
C THR A 35 18.21 -1.28 -7.55
N PHE A 36 17.96 -1.28 -6.23
CA PHE A 36 18.92 -0.76 -5.23
C PHE A 36 18.88 -1.41 -3.84
N ALA A 37 19.14 -2.71 -3.75
CA ALA A 37 19.33 -3.34 -2.44
C ALA A 37 20.51 -4.33 -2.43
N THR A 38 21.71 -3.81 -2.65
CA THR A 38 22.96 -4.49 -2.26
C THR A 38 23.97 -3.43 -1.82
N GLU A 39 23.80 -2.89 -0.61
CA GLU A 39 24.90 -2.54 0.29
C GLU A 39 24.38 -1.96 1.61
N LEU A 40 25.16 -2.21 2.67
CA LEU A 40 25.04 -1.70 4.05
C LEU A 40 24.03 -2.37 4.98
N VAL A 41 24.46 -3.53 5.50
CA VAL A 41 24.14 -3.97 6.86
C VAL A 41 25.35 -3.69 7.76
N SER A 42 25.27 -2.68 8.63
CA SER A 42 25.93 -2.75 9.94
C SER A 42 25.38 -1.72 10.94
N SER A 43 24.97 -2.25 12.09
CA SER A 43 25.09 -1.66 13.43
C SER A 43 24.05 -0.65 13.97
N LYS A 44 23.17 -1.24 14.82
CA LYS A 44 22.84 -0.88 16.23
C LYS A 44 21.56 -0.09 16.59
N LYS A 45 20.63 -0.86 17.18
CA LYS A 45 19.90 -0.72 18.48
C LYS A 45 19.47 0.68 18.97
N SER A 46 18.17 0.88 19.19
CA SER A 46 17.56 1.10 20.52
C SER A 46 16.03 1.16 20.45
N ARG A 47 15.36 0.83 21.57
CA ARG A 47 13.92 0.67 21.74
C ARG A 47 13.23 2.01 22.01
N HIS A 48 12.31 2.38 21.13
CA HIS A 48 11.05 3.09 21.36
C HIS A 48 10.15 2.78 20.15
N LEU A 49 8.83 2.83 20.29
CA LEU A 49 7.88 2.65 19.18
C LEU A 49 8.05 3.81 18.18
N GLN A 50 9.09 3.68 17.36
CA GLN A 50 9.49 4.55 16.27
C GLN A 50 8.80 4.04 15.01
N ALA A 51 8.50 4.97 14.11
CA ALA A 51 8.16 4.63 12.74
C ALA A 51 9.14 3.57 12.17
N PRO A 52 8.71 2.36 11.72
CA PRO A 52 9.46 1.38 10.98
C PRO A 52 10.46 2.05 10.07
N SER A 53 11.71 1.70 10.32
CA SER A 53 12.82 2.04 9.46
C SER A 53 12.55 1.50 8.04
N ILE A 54 13.18 2.12 7.05
CA ILE A 54 13.16 1.63 5.65
C ILE A 54 13.52 0.14 5.57
N SER A 55 14.41 -0.34 6.44
CA SER A 55 14.74 -1.76 6.55
C SER A 55 13.54 -2.64 6.92
N SER A 56 12.68 -2.20 7.83
CA SER A 56 11.46 -2.92 8.21
C SER A 56 10.44 -2.97 7.07
N ILE A 57 10.39 -1.94 6.22
CA ILE A 57 9.46 -1.88 5.08
C ILE A 57 9.94 -2.77 3.93
N LYS A 58 11.22 -2.66 3.57
CA LYS A 58 11.87 -3.57 2.62
C LYS A 58 11.67 -5.02 3.07
N ALA A 59 11.80 -5.29 4.36
CA ALA A 59 11.50 -6.59 4.93
C ALA A 59 10.02 -6.99 4.73
N ILE A 60 9.04 -6.11 4.97
CA ILE A 60 7.62 -6.47 4.76
C ILE A 60 7.32 -6.78 3.28
N VAL A 61 7.80 -5.98 2.33
CA VAL A 61 7.54 -6.25 0.89
C VAL A 61 8.28 -7.48 0.40
N HIS A 62 9.53 -7.66 0.82
CA HIS A 62 10.25 -8.88 0.51
C HIS A 62 9.59 -10.12 1.16
N VAL A 63 9.02 -9.97 2.36
CA VAL A 63 8.18 -10.99 3.00
C VAL A 63 6.90 -11.25 2.20
N GLN A 64 6.26 -10.23 1.60
CA GLN A 64 5.07 -10.43 0.77
C GLN A 64 5.32 -11.15 -0.56
N ARG A 65 6.54 -11.04 -1.11
CA ARG A 65 6.92 -11.79 -2.31
C ARG A 65 7.28 -13.24 -1.99
N ASP A 66 7.87 -13.48 -0.83
CA ASP A 66 8.29 -14.81 -0.41
C ASP A 66 7.18 -15.51 0.38
N VAL A 67 6.37 -16.31 -0.32
CA VAL A 67 5.27 -17.06 0.30
C VAL A 67 5.72 -17.96 1.45
N ARG A 68 6.98 -18.41 1.48
CA ARG A 68 7.49 -19.21 2.60
C ARG A 68 7.63 -18.37 3.86
N LYS A 69 8.11 -17.12 3.73
CA LYS A 69 8.16 -16.18 4.87
C LYS A 69 6.77 -15.80 5.36
N ILE A 70 5.80 -15.64 4.44
CA ILE A 70 4.39 -15.42 4.82
C ILE A 70 3.86 -16.62 5.63
N ALA A 71 4.07 -17.84 5.15
CA ALA A 71 3.62 -19.04 5.84
C ALA A 71 4.20 -19.14 7.26
N LEU A 72 5.51 -18.89 7.42
CA LEU A 72 6.17 -18.90 8.72
C LEU A 72 5.62 -17.83 9.66
N LYS A 73 5.49 -16.59 9.18
CA LYS A 73 4.99 -15.45 9.96
C LYS A 73 3.53 -15.66 10.34
N LEU A 74 2.65 -15.83 9.37
CA LEU A 74 1.20 -15.88 9.62
C LEU A 74 0.74 -17.22 10.21
N GLY A 75 1.44 -18.32 9.91
CA GLY A 75 1.18 -19.60 10.55
C GLY A 75 1.56 -19.62 12.03
N THR A 76 2.50 -18.76 12.45
CA THR A 76 2.91 -18.64 13.86
C THR A 76 2.16 -17.54 14.59
N ASP A 77 2.12 -16.33 14.03
CA ASP A 77 1.58 -15.13 14.69
C ASP A 77 0.09 -14.92 14.39
N GLY A 78 -0.38 -15.43 13.25
CA GLY A 78 -1.71 -15.16 12.71
C GLY A 78 -1.79 -13.87 11.87
N PRO A 79 -2.90 -13.66 11.16
CA PRO A 79 -3.15 -12.41 10.44
C PRO A 79 -3.52 -11.27 11.39
N VAL A 80 -3.35 -10.03 10.95
CA VAL A 80 -3.86 -8.85 11.69
C VAL A 80 -5.39 -8.93 11.78
N LYS A 81 -6.02 -9.23 10.64
CA LYS A 81 -7.47 -9.33 10.49
C LYS A 81 -7.80 -10.20 9.28
N THR A 82 -8.93 -10.88 9.34
CA THR A 82 -9.57 -11.53 8.20
C THR A 82 -10.99 -10.96 8.00
N LEU A 83 -11.48 -11.00 6.76
CA LEU A 83 -12.85 -10.61 6.41
C LEU A 83 -13.30 -11.42 5.19
N PRO A 84 -14.36 -12.24 5.28
CA PRO A 84 -14.94 -12.88 4.09
C PRO A 84 -15.49 -11.81 3.14
N THR A 85 -15.39 -12.05 1.84
CA THR A 85 -16.00 -11.18 0.83
C THR A 85 -17.04 -11.94 0.01
N PRO A 86 -18.26 -11.39 -0.16
CA PRO A 86 -19.26 -11.98 -1.06
C PRO A 86 -18.93 -11.69 -2.53
N ARG A 87 -17.93 -10.83 -2.79
CA ARG A 87 -17.56 -10.43 -4.14
C ARG A 87 -16.90 -11.59 -4.86
N LYS A 88 -17.24 -11.75 -6.14
CA LYS A 88 -16.63 -12.77 -7.00
C LYS A 88 -15.15 -12.44 -7.20
N VAL A 89 -14.27 -13.36 -6.85
CA VAL A 89 -12.83 -13.30 -7.16
C VAL A 89 -12.54 -14.26 -8.29
N GLN A 90 -11.85 -13.78 -9.32
CA GLN A 90 -11.42 -14.59 -10.46
C GLN A 90 -9.93 -14.42 -10.70
N ILE A 91 -9.25 -15.48 -11.13
CA ILE A 91 -7.81 -15.45 -11.40
C ILE A 91 -7.55 -16.08 -12.75
N LEU A 92 -6.89 -15.33 -13.62
CA LEU A 92 -6.39 -15.79 -14.91
C LEU A 92 -4.91 -16.19 -14.78
N PHE A 93 -4.57 -17.38 -15.28
CA PHE A 93 -3.20 -17.85 -15.36
C PHE A 93 -3.02 -18.81 -16.54
N GLY A 94 -2.03 -18.56 -17.40
CA GLY A 94 -1.77 -19.37 -18.59
C GLY A 94 -2.95 -19.38 -19.57
N GLY A 95 -3.74 -18.30 -19.61
CA GLY A 95 -4.96 -18.22 -20.43
C GLY A 95 -6.18 -18.97 -19.87
N THR A 96 -6.07 -19.58 -18.68
CA THR A 96 -7.17 -20.30 -18.02
C THR A 96 -7.59 -19.56 -16.75
N TYR A 97 -8.91 -19.46 -16.52
CA TYR A 97 -9.41 -18.99 -15.23
C TYR A 97 -9.31 -20.12 -14.20
N ILE A 98 -8.24 -20.10 -13.40
CA ILE A 98 -7.91 -21.18 -12.46
C ILE A 98 -8.86 -21.24 -11.26
N ILE A 99 -9.57 -20.15 -10.97
CA ILE A 99 -10.66 -20.12 -9.99
C ILE A 99 -11.64 -18.99 -10.29
N ARG A 100 -12.91 -19.23 -9.95
CA ARG A 100 -13.97 -18.24 -9.80
C ARG A 100 -14.73 -18.56 -8.52
N THR A 101 -14.69 -17.68 -7.52
CA THR A 101 -15.24 -17.96 -6.19
C THR A 101 -15.89 -16.72 -5.60
N THR A 102 -16.97 -16.90 -4.82
CA THR A 102 -17.56 -15.85 -3.96
C THR A 102 -17.25 -16.10 -2.48
N ASN A 103 -16.32 -17.01 -2.19
CA ASN A 103 -15.94 -17.44 -0.84
C ASN A 103 -14.49 -17.04 -0.50
N ALA A 104 -13.95 -16.06 -1.23
CA ALA A 104 -12.64 -15.50 -0.95
C ALA A 104 -12.63 -14.70 0.38
N HIS A 105 -11.44 -14.49 0.92
CA HIS A 105 -11.23 -13.73 2.13
C HIS A 105 -10.22 -12.62 1.89
N TYR A 106 -10.52 -11.42 2.38
CA TYR A 106 -9.49 -10.41 2.61
C TYR A 106 -8.72 -10.80 3.86
N VAL A 107 -7.39 -10.82 3.75
CA VAL A 107 -6.47 -11.12 4.85
C VAL A 107 -5.47 -9.98 4.96
N TRP A 108 -5.45 -9.30 6.10
CA TRP A 108 -4.45 -8.29 6.42
C TRP A 108 -3.23 -8.99 7.01
N GLU A 109 -2.26 -9.31 6.16
CA GLU A 109 -0.95 -9.86 6.54
C GLU A 109 -0.09 -8.83 7.32
N HIS A 110 -0.48 -7.56 7.18
CA HIS A 110 -0.01 -6.37 7.86
C HIS A 110 -1.17 -5.37 7.95
N PRO A 111 -1.09 -4.29 8.76
CA PRO A 111 -2.24 -3.45 9.06
C PRO A 111 -2.78 -2.55 7.94
N PHE A 112 -2.17 -2.53 6.76
CA PHE A 112 -2.29 -1.38 5.84
C PHE A 112 -3.19 -1.61 4.63
N PHE A 113 -3.22 -2.85 4.12
CA PHE A 113 -4.12 -3.29 3.08
C PHE A 113 -4.27 -4.82 3.14
N PRO A 114 -5.37 -5.36 2.60
CA PRO A 114 -5.56 -6.79 2.55
C PRO A 114 -4.87 -7.44 1.35
N GLN A 115 -4.78 -8.76 1.40
CA GLN A 115 -4.53 -9.67 0.30
C GLN A 115 -5.75 -10.58 0.11
N LEU A 116 -5.96 -11.13 -1.08
CA LEU A 116 -7.02 -12.11 -1.32
C LEU A 116 -6.50 -13.53 -1.08
N TYR A 117 -7.23 -14.26 -0.25
CA TYR A 117 -7.01 -15.67 0.07
C TYR A 117 -8.22 -16.48 -0.40
N LEU A 118 -7.97 -17.70 -0.85
CA LEU A 118 -8.94 -18.53 -1.56
C LEU A 118 -9.18 -19.84 -0.81
N PRO A 119 -10.39 -20.43 -0.85
CA PRO A 119 -10.61 -21.76 -0.26
C PRO A 119 -9.79 -22.84 -0.99
N LEU A 120 -9.02 -23.64 -0.25
CA LEU A 120 -8.23 -24.75 -0.79
C LEU A 120 -9.11 -25.76 -1.52
N SER A 121 -10.25 -26.11 -0.93
CA SER A 121 -11.21 -27.07 -1.48
C SER A 121 -11.73 -26.67 -2.87
N GLU A 122 -11.94 -25.37 -3.10
CA GLU A 122 -12.41 -24.84 -4.38
C GLU A 122 -11.29 -24.81 -5.43
N LEU A 123 -10.06 -24.44 -5.07
CA LEU A 123 -8.92 -24.54 -5.97
C LEU A 123 -8.64 -25.97 -6.41
N VAL A 124 -8.68 -26.92 -5.46
CA VAL A 124 -8.54 -28.36 -5.76
C VAL A 124 -9.65 -28.83 -6.69
N SER A 125 -10.90 -28.46 -6.42
CA SER A 125 -12.04 -28.81 -7.29
C SER A 125 -11.90 -28.20 -8.68
N SER A 126 -11.48 -26.93 -8.76
CA SER A 126 -11.25 -26.23 -10.03
C SER A 126 -10.13 -26.88 -10.86
N SER A 127 -9.03 -27.30 -10.24
CA SER A 127 -7.92 -27.97 -10.94
C SER A 127 -8.30 -29.30 -11.58
N LYS A 128 -9.35 -29.96 -11.09
CA LYS A 128 -9.90 -31.19 -11.70
C LYS A 128 -10.84 -30.91 -12.86
N ALA A 129 -11.44 -29.72 -12.89
CA ALA A 129 -12.44 -29.32 -13.87
C ALA A 129 -11.88 -28.47 -15.02
N GLN A 130 -10.74 -27.83 -14.80
CA GLN A 130 -10.11 -26.88 -15.73
C GLN A 130 -8.75 -27.40 -16.19
N ASN A 131 -8.22 -26.82 -17.26
CA ASN A 131 -6.95 -27.24 -17.87
C ASN A 131 -5.71 -26.66 -17.16
N PHE A 132 -5.55 -26.95 -15.87
CA PHE A 132 -4.35 -26.61 -15.10
C PHE A 132 -4.09 -27.65 -14.00
N SER A 133 -2.84 -27.81 -13.59
CA SER A 133 -2.48 -28.65 -12.44
C SER A 133 -2.26 -27.79 -11.20
N PHE A 134 -2.71 -28.30 -10.06
CA PHE A 134 -2.45 -27.73 -8.73
C PHE A 134 -1.90 -28.83 -7.83
N THR A 135 -0.58 -28.82 -7.62
CA THR A 135 0.13 -29.96 -7.03
C THR A 135 0.79 -29.58 -5.71
N PRO A 136 0.60 -30.35 -4.63
CA PRO A 136 1.28 -30.10 -3.36
C PRO A 136 2.78 -30.42 -3.47
N GLY A 137 3.58 -29.60 -2.81
CA GLY A 137 5.02 -29.76 -2.64
C GLY A 137 5.37 -30.05 -1.19
N SER A 138 6.36 -29.33 -0.66
CA SER A 138 6.86 -29.55 0.72
C SER A 138 6.05 -28.78 1.76
N ASP A 139 5.93 -29.38 2.94
CA ASP A 139 5.41 -28.70 4.12
C ASP A 139 6.37 -27.62 4.61
N ILE A 140 5.80 -26.50 5.03
CA ILE A 140 6.45 -25.41 5.73
C ILE A 140 6.09 -25.57 7.21
N LYS A 141 7.11 -25.79 8.04
CA LYS A 141 6.96 -26.13 9.46
C LYS A 141 7.49 -25.02 10.35
N SER A 142 6.93 -24.90 11.55
CA SER A 142 7.50 -24.07 12.63
C SER A 142 8.84 -24.65 13.11
N ASP A 143 9.55 -23.88 13.94
CA ASP A 143 10.78 -24.35 14.62
C ASP A 143 10.53 -25.58 15.50
N SER A 144 9.30 -25.74 16.00
CA SER A 144 8.85 -26.91 16.77
C SER A 144 8.40 -28.10 15.91
N GLY A 145 8.50 -27.99 14.58
CA GLY A 145 8.17 -29.06 13.63
C GLY A 145 6.68 -29.18 13.29
N HIS A 146 5.82 -28.27 13.76
CA HIS A 146 4.39 -28.29 13.43
C HIS A 146 4.17 -27.78 12.00
N ALA A 147 3.33 -28.47 11.22
CA ALA A 147 3.02 -28.07 9.85
C ALA A 147 2.12 -26.82 9.84
N LEU A 148 2.65 -25.72 9.32
CA LEU A 148 1.97 -24.43 9.23
C LEU A 148 1.22 -24.28 7.90
N ALA A 149 1.86 -24.68 6.82
CA ALA A 149 1.32 -24.62 5.46
C ALA A 149 2.01 -25.68 4.58
N THR A 150 1.46 -25.94 3.41
CA THR A 150 2.12 -26.71 2.35
C THR A 150 2.33 -25.79 1.15
N GLN A 151 3.53 -25.79 0.56
CA GLN A 151 3.80 -25.07 -0.68
C GLN A 151 3.18 -25.83 -1.86
N TYR A 152 2.59 -25.12 -2.82
CA TYR A 152 1.99 -25.70 -4.01
C TYR A 152 2.62 -25.15 -5.29
N THR A 153 2.48 -25.91 -6.36
CA THR A 153 2.79 -25.45 -7.72
C THR A 153 1.50 -25.40 -8.54
N ILE A 154 1.28 -24.29 -9.23
CA ILE A 154 0.26 -24.16 -10.28
C ILE A 154 0.97 -24.21 -11.62
N ALA A 155 0.54 -25.09 -12.52
CA ALA A 155 1.00 -25.10 -13.91
C ALA A 155 -0.17 -25.10 -14.88
N CYS A 156 -0.10 -24.26 -15.91
CA CYS A 156 -1.12 -24.09 -16.93
C CYS A 156 -0.44 -23.84 -18.28
N GLY A 157 -0.52 -24.83 -19.19
CA GLY A 157 0.25 -24.81 -20.43
C GLY A 157 1.76 -24.72 -20.17
N SER A 158 2.42 -23.69 -20.71
CA SER A 158 3.85 -23.45 -20.50
C SER A 158 4.18 -22.59 -19.27
N LYS A 159 3.16 -22.06 -18.56
CA LYS A 159 3.37 -21.23 -17.36
C LYS A 159 3.33 -22.09 -16.11
N THR A 160 4.22 -21.81 -15.18
CA THR A 160 4.27 -22.44 -13.86
C THR A 160 4.65 -21.42 -12.79
N THR A 161 4.15 -21.59 -11.57
CA THR A 161 4.55 -20.81 -10.40
C THR A 161 4.46 -21.66 -9.14
N ASP A 162 5.44 -21.51 -8.26
CA ASP A 162 5.50 -22.11 -6.93
C ASP A 162 5.22 -21.10 -5.81
N GLN A 163 4.79 -19.89 -6.19
CA GLN A 163 4.47 -18.80 -5.27
C GLN A 163 3.07 -18.96 -4.68
N VAL A 164 2.80 -20.16 -4.15
CA VAL A 164 1.51 -20.58 -3.63
C VAL A 164 1.69 -21.38 -2.35
N ILE A 165 0.92 -21.05 -1.32
CA ILE A 165 0.88 -21.81 -0.06
C ILE A 165 -0.58 -22.07 0.33
N ALA A 166 -0.85 -23.25 0.88
CA ALA A 166 -2.12 -23.54 1.55
C ALA A 166 -1.86 -23.76 3.04
N PHE A 167 -2.57 -23.02 3.89
CA PHE A 167 -2.43 -23.12 5.34
C PHE A 167 -3.06 -24.41 5.87
N SER A 168 -2.40 -25.01 6.85
CA SER A 168 -2.82 -26.27 7.49
C SER A 168 -4.17 -26.12 8.19
N ASP A 169 -5.02 -27.14 8.12
CA ASP A 169 -6.30 -27.15 8.86
C ASP A 169 -6.12 -27.24 10.38
N ASN A 170 -4.93 -27.65 10.83
CA ASN A 170 -4.63 -27.90 12.25
C ASN A 170 -4.03 -26.68 12.97
N LEU A 171 -4.05 -25.49 12.35
CA LEU A 171 -3.63 -24.26 13.00
C LEU A 171 -4.52 -23.96 14.22
N THR A 172 -3.93 -23.38 15.26
CA THR A 172 -4.62 -23.06 16.51
C THR A 172 -4.41 -21.59 16.87
N GLY A 173 -5.27 -21.02 17.73
CA GLY A 173 -5.20 -19.62 18.11
C GLY A 173 -5.53 -18.66 16.95
N LYS A 174 -4.86 -17.50 16.89
CA LYS A 174 -5.07 -16.51 15.83
C LYS A 174 -4.76 -17.05 14.42
N PRO A 175 -3.71 -17.86 14.19
CA PRO A 175 -3.48 -18.55 12.91
C PRO A 175 -4.64 -19.41 12.38
N ALA A 176 -5.53 -19.90 13.25
CA ALA A 176 -6.66 -20.73 12.82
C ALA A 176 -7.65 -20.01 11.88
N GLU A 177 -7.61 -18.67 11.82
CA GLU A 177 -8.36 -17.88 10.82
C GLU A 177 -7.88 -18.12 9.37
N LEU A 178 -6.72 -18.76 9.19
CA LEU A 178 -6.16 -19.09 7.87
C LEU A 178 -6.36 -20.55 7.47
N SER A 179 -6.86 -21.41 8.37
CA SER A 179 -7.04 -22.84 8.12
C SER A 179 -7.83 -23.08 6.83
N GLY A 180 -7.28 -23.91 5.94
CA GLY A 180 -7.92 -24.24 4.66
C GLY A 180 -7.92 -23.12 3.62
N LEU A 181 -7.22 -21.99 3.88
CA LEU A 181 -7.05 -20.91 2.91
C LEU A 181 -5.72 -21.02 2.15
N VAL A 182 -5.74 -20.54 0.90
CA VAL A 182 -4.62 -20.51 -0.02
C VAL A 182 -4.22 -19.06 -0.30
N LYS A 183 -2.93 -18.76 -0.13
CA LYS A 183 -2.31 -17.53 -0.61
C LYS A 183 -1.57 -17.83 -1.91
N ILE A 184 -1.91 -17.06 -2.94
CA ILE A 184 -1.17 -16.98 -4.19
C ILE A 184 -0.49 -15.61 -4.22
N ASN A 185 0.80 -15.54 -4.56
CA ASN A 185 1.45 -14.25 -4.74
C ASN A 185 0.83 -13.51 -5.94
N PHE A 186 0.44 -12.24 -5.74
CA PHE A 186 -0.38 -11.49 -6.69
C PHE A 186 0.30 -11.35 -8.06
N ASP A 187 1.59 -10.99 -8.04
CA ASP A 187 2.43 -10.78 -9.22
C ASP A 187 2.79 -12.06 -9.98
N SER A 188 2.47 -13.24 -9.42
CA SER A 188 2.74 -14.53 -10.08
C SER A 188 1.63 -14.99 -11.02
N MET A 189 0.49 -14.28 -11.03
CA MET A 189 -0.68 -14.56 -11.87
C MET A 189 -0.76 -13.60 -13.06
N ASP A 190 -1.48 -13.98 -14.11
CA ASP A 190 -1.63 -13.11 -15.29
C ASP A 190 -2.54 -11.92 -14.99
N GLN A 191 -3.66 -12.16 -14.29
CA GLN A 191 -4.58 -11.11 -13.88
C GLN A 191 -5.51 -11.60 -12.77
N TRP A 192 -5.72 -10.74 -11.76
CA TRP A 192 -6.77 -10.91 -10.76
C TRP A 192 -7.98 -10.05 -11.09
N PHE A 193 -9.17 -10.53 -10.77
CA PHE A 193 -10.40 -9.77 -10.91
C PHE A 193 -11.18 -9.82 -9.61
N GLU A 194 -11.74 -8.67 -9.26
CA GLU A 194 -12.81 -8.54 -8.27
C GLU A 194 -14.08 -8.13 -9.00
N GLU A 195 -15.11 -8.94 -8.84
CA GLU A 195 -16.17 -9.09 -9.84
C GLU A 195 -15.56 -9.34 -11.22
N ASP A 196 -15.81 -8.44 -12.17
CA ASP A 196 -15.22 -8.44 -13.50
C ASP A 196 -14.26 -7.26 -13.70
N THR A 197 -13.87 -6.58 -12.60
CA THR A 197 -12.93 -5.46 -12.60
C THR A 197 -11.51 -5.96 -12.35
N PRO A 198 -10.53 -5.65 -13.23
CA PRO A 198 -9.13 -5.97 -12.99
C PRO A 198 -8.62 -5.34 -11.69
N ILE A 199 -7.94 -6.15 -10.88
CA ILE A 199 -7.20 -5.68 -9.71
C ILE A 199 -5.76 -5.41 -10.14
N HIS A 200 -5.22 -4.27 -9.73
CA HIS A 200 -3.82 -3.92 -9.96
C HIS A 200 -3.06 -3.94 -8.64
N VAL A 201 -1.88 -4.56 -8.61
CA VAL A 201 -0.97 -4.62 -7.45
C VAL A 201 -1.49 -5.49 -6.29
N HIS A 202 -2.60 -5.08 -5.68
CA HIS A 202 -3.24 -5.74 -4.54
C HIS A 202 -4.72 -5.35 -4.48
N PRO A 203 -5.60 -6.11 -3.79
CA PRO A 203 -7.01 -5.75 -3.67
C PRO A 203 -7.17 -4.42 -2.92
N LYS A 204 -8.23 -3.68 -3.27
CA LYS A 204 -8.63 -2.50 -2.50
C LYS A 204 -9.15 -2.95 -1.13
N ASP A 205 -8.64 -2.30 -0.09
CA ASP A 205 -9.21 -2.37 1.26
C ASP A 205 -10.67 -1.86 1.24
N PRO A 206 -11.66 -2.69 1.65
CA PRO A 206 -13.07 -2.32 1.68
C PRO A 206 -13.42 -1.13 2.58
N PHE A 207 -12.54 -0.78 3.52
CA PHE A 207 -12.73 0.32 4.46
C PHE A 207 -12.03 1.62 4.03
N LYS A 208 -11.20 1.57 2.98
CA LYS A 208 -10.56 2.77 2.45
C LYS A 208 -11.52 3.54 1.53
N ARG A 209 -11.54 4.85 1.72
CA ARG A 209 -12.34 5.80 0.96
C ARG A 209 -11.44 6.90 0.42
N ILE A 210 -11.77 7.35 -0.78
CA ILE A 210 -11.17 8.53 -1.42
C ILE A 210 -12.28 9.54 -1.67
N ASP A 211 -12.12 10.72 -1.09
CA ASP A 211 -13.00 11.86 -1.33
C ASP A 211 -12.19 12.95 -2.04
N ILE A 212 -12.70 13.41 -3.19
CA ILE A 212 -12.06 14.45 -3.99
C ILE A 212 -13.02 15.62 -4.13
N LEU A 213 -12.65 16.75 -3.51
CA LEU A 213 -13.45 17.95 -3.39
C LEU A 213 -12.77 19.11 -4.12
N ALA A 214 -13.54 19.81 -4.96
CA ALA A 214 -13.08 21.05 -5.56
C ALA A 214 -12.95 22.13 -4.47
N SER A 215 -11.93 22.96 -4.59
CA SER A 215 -11.63 24.01 -3.63
C SER A 215 -11.13 25.25 -4.36
N THR A 216 -11.57 26.41 -3.92
CA THR A 216 -11.06 27.71 -4.38
C THR A 216 -10.12 28.37 -3.36
N ARG A 217 -9.66 27.61 -2.37
CA ARG A 217 -8.75 28.11 -1.32
C ARG A 217 -7.36 28.32 -1.95
N PRO A 218 -6.76 29.52 -1.90
CA PRO A 218 -5.48 29.77 -2.53
C PRO A 218 -4.36 28.88 -1.96
N ILE A 219 -3.56 28.30 -2.85
CA ILE A 219 -2.42 27.43 -2.53
C ILE A 219 -1.17 28.03 -3.14
N LYS A 220 -0.16 28.22 -2.30
CA LYS A 220 1.20 28.56 -2.71
C LYS A 220 2.14 27.42 -2.35
N VAL A 221 2.94 26.98 -3.31
CA VAL A 221 3.96 25.93 -3.13
C VAL A 221 5.35 26.53 -3.31
N SER A 222 6.20 26.33 -2.32
CA SER A 222 7.59 26.80 -2.33
C SER A 222 8.58 25.67 -2.07
N VAL A 223 9.74 25.75 -2.72
CA VAL A 223 10.87 24.81 -2.56
C VAL A 223 12.14 25.64 -2.38
N SER A 224 12.94 25.31 -1.37
CA SER A 224 14.16 26.06 -1.02
C SER A 224 13.96 27.58 -0.91
N GLY A 225 12.78 28.01 -0.42
CA GLY A 225 12.39 29.42 -0.29
C GLY A 225 11.88 30.10 -1.56
N ARG A 226 12.01 29.47 -2.74
CA ARG A 226 11.45 29.96 -4.00
C ARG A 226 10.02 29.48 -4.17
N GLN A 227 9.09 30.39 -4.45
CA GLN A 227 7.74 30.02 -4.89
C GLN A 227 7.83 29.42 -6.30
N ILE A 228 7.32 28.21 -6.46
CA ILE A 228 7.31 27.49 -7.75
C ILE A 228 5.89 27.27 -8.28
N ALA A 229 4.87 27.42 -7.45
CA ALA A 229 3.48 27.32 -7.91
C ALA A 229 2.56 28.23 -7.08
N TYR A 230 1.53 28.74 -7.74
CA TYR A 230 0.41 29.44 -7.11
C TYR A 230 -0.89 29.15 -7.85
N THR A 231 -1.95 28.82 -7.13
CA THR A 231 -3.29 28.62 -7.70
C THR A 231 -4.38 29.04 -6.73
N GLU A 232 -5.51 29.44 -7.27
CA GLU A 232 -6.77 29.64 -6.54
C GLU A 232 -7.78 28.53 -6.82
N THR A 233 -7.41 27.51 -7.61
CA THR A 233 -8.26 26.36 -7.90
C THR A 233 -7.48 25.07 -7.72
N ALA A 234 -8.07 24.11 -7.02
CA ALA A 234 -7.46 22.82 -6.76
C ALA A 234 -8.52 21.73 -6.50
N MET A 235 -8.09 20.49 -6.62
CA MET A 235 -8.81 19.33 -6.09
C MET A 235 -8.11 18.85 -4.82
N HIS A 236 -8.83 18.88 -3.71
CA HIS A 236 -8.37 18.35 -2.43
C HIS A 236 -8.77 16.87 -2.36
N LEU A 237 -7.77 16.00 -2.27
CA LEU A 237 -7.96 14.56 -2.13
C LEU A 237 -7.73 14.17 -0.67
N TYR A 238 -8.74 13.53 -0.09
CA TYR A 238 -8.72 12.94 1.23
C TYR A 238 -8.80 11.42 1.08
N GLU A 239 -7.86 10.72 1.68
CA GLU A 239 -7.83 9.26 1.66
C GLU A 239 -7.70 8.74 3.09
N THR A 240 -8.45 7.69 3.40
CA THR A 240 -8.46 7.10 4.75
C THR A 240 -7.03 6.80 5.23
N GLY A 241 -6.66 7.41 6.36
CA GLY A 241 -5.35 7.24 7.00
C GLY A 241 -4.23 8.13 6.44
N LEU A 242 -4.47 8.89 5.37
CA LEU A 242 -3.44 9.69 4.70
C LEU A 242 -3.59 11.20 4.90
N PRO A 243 -2.49 11.98 4.86
CA PRO A 243 -2.56 13.43 4.78
C PRO A 243 -3.32 13.89 3.54
N ALA A 244 -4.02 15.02 3.65
CA ALA A 244 -4.68 15.64 2.51
C ALA A 244 -3.68 15.97 1.39
N ARG A 245 -4.06 15.67 0.15
CA ARG A 245 -3.26 15.92 -1.05
C ARG A 245 -3.91 17.00 -1.90
N PHE A 246 -3.11 17.95 -2.37
CA PHE A 246 -3.58 19.11 -3.13
C PHE A 246 -3.17 18.95 -4.59
N TYR A 247 -4.13 18.60 -5.43
CA TYR A 247 -3.94 18.50 -6.87
C TYR A 247 -4.25 19.85 -7.50
N ILE A 248 -3.23 20.44 -8.12
CA ILE A 248 -3.29 21.77 -8.73
C ILE A 248 -3.16 21.67 -10.25
N PRO A 249 -3.64 22.65 -11.03
CA PRO A 249 -3.39 22.68 -12.47
C PRO A 249 -1.89 22.69 -12.77
N LEU A 250 -1.45 21.94 -13.78
CA LEU A 250 -0.06 21.97 -14.24
C LEU A 250 0.38 23.39 -14.64
N THR A 251 -0.54 24.17 -15.23
CA THR A 251 -0.33 25.57 -15.63
C THR A 251 -0.10 26.53 -14.47
N SER A 252 -0.35 26.10 -13.23
CA SER A 252 -0.08 26.88 -12.02
C SER A 252 1.36 26.75 -11.52
N ILE A 253 2.15 25.84 -12.11
CA ILE A 253 3.57 25.66 -11.79
C ILE A 253 4.41 26.47 -12.78
N ASP A 254 5.50 27.08 -12.29
CA ASP A 254 6.55 27.67 -13.11
C ASP A 254 7.15 26.59 -14.04
N PRO A 255 6.91 26.64 -15.36
CA PRO A 255 7.36 25.60 -16.26
C PRO A 255 8.88 25.58 -16.42
N THR A 256 9.59 26.65 -16.05
CA THR A 256 11.05 26.74 -16.20
C THR A 256 11.79 25.80 -15.25
N VAL A 257 11.17 25.42 -14.13
CA VAL A 257 11.75 24.53 -13.13
C VAL A 257 11.35 23.06 -13.31
N LEU A 258 10.34 22.76 -14.15
CA LEU A 258 9.84 21.40 -14.32
C LEU A 258 10.72 20.56 -15.26
N ARG A 259 10.95 19.30 -14.89
CA ARG A 259 11.64 18.29 -15.70
C ARG A 259 10.82 17.00 -15.72
N PRO A 260 10.43 16.46 -16.88
CA PRO A 260 9.77 15.15 -16.94
C PRO A 260 10.64 14.06 -16.31
N SER A 261 10.00 13.16 -15.57
CA SER A 261 10.66 11.96 -15.04
C SER A 261 10.17 10.70 -15.76
N SER A 262 11.05 9.73 -15.94
CA SER A 262 10.70 8.40 -16.45
C SER A 262 10.07 7.52 -15.37
N THR A 263 10.05 7.96 -14.10
CA THR A 263 9.42 7.22 -13.01
C THR A 263 7.94 7.00 -13.28
N ARG A 264 7.48 5.76 -13.07
CA ARG A 264 6.07 5.38 -13.09
C ARG A 264 5.78 4.51 -11.87
N THR A 265 4.62 4.70 -11.24
CA THR A 265 4.19 3.89 -10.08
C THR A 265 2.73 3.51 -10.24
N LYS A 266 2.29 2.38 -9.68
CA LYS A 266 0.90 1.94 -9.77
C LYS A 266 0.24 1.92 -8.40
N CYS A 267 -1.01 2.37 -8.37
CA CYS A 267 -1.86 2.38 -7.19
C CYS A 267 -3.20 1.73 -7.53
N PRO A 268 -3.70 0.75 -6.75
CA PRO A 268 -5.01 0.14 -7.02
C PRO A 268 -6.15 1.15 -6.98
N TYR A 269 -5.99 2.23 -6.24
CA TYR A 269 -7.03 3.24 -6.04
C TYR A 269 -7.00 4.35 -7.07
N LYS A 270 -5.81 4.75 -7.54
CA LYS A 270 -5.64 5.96 -8.37
C LYS A 270 -5.18 5.68 -9.79
N GLY A 271 -4.63 4.49 -10.07
CA GLY A 271 -4.10 4.12 -11.38
C GLY A 271 -2.58 4.25 -11.43
N GLU A 272 -2.05 4.48 -12.62
CA GLU A 272 -0.62 4.67 -12.86
C GLU A 272 -0.23 6.15 -12.73
N ALA A 273 0.67 6.45 -11.81
CA ALA A 273 1.20 7.78 -11.59
C ALA A 273 2.45 8.02 -12.45
N GLU A 274 2.57 9.23 -12.94
CA GLU A 274 3.72 9.76 -13.65
C GLU A 274 4.30 10.93 -12.84
N TYR A 275 5.56 11.29 -13.09
CA TYR A 275 6.29 12.21 -12.22
C TYR A 275 6.97 13.36 -12.98
N TYR A 276 7.10 14.49 -12.28
CA TYR A 276 7.99 15.58 -12.64
C TYR A 276 9.00 15.81 -11.50
N SER A 277 10.27 15.96 -11.88
CA SER A 277 11.31 16.51 -11.02
C SER A 277 11.29 18.05 -11.11
N VAL A 278 11.82 18.71 -10.09
CA VAL A 278 11.95 20.17 -10.05
C VAL A 278 13.42 20.55 -9.93
N GLU A 279 13.91 21.38 -10.82
CA GLU A 279 15.28 21.88 -10.85
C GLU A 279 15.30 23.37 -10.50
N ILE A 280 16.00 23.75 -9.43
CA ILE A 280 16.14 25.14 -8.97
C ILE A 280 17.61 25.40 -8.72
N ASP A 281 18.16 26.43 -9.36
CA ASP A 281 19.55 26.88 -9.16
C ASP A 281 20.60 25.76 -9.28
N GLY A 282 20.35 24.77 -10.15
CA GLY A 282 21.20 23.61 -10.39
C GLY A 282 20.98 22.43 -9.42
N GLU A 283 20.11 22.56 -8.42
CA GLU A 283 19.69 21.46 -7.54
C GLU A 283 18.44 20.76 -8.10
N VAL A 284 18.50 19.43 -8.24
CA VAL A 284 17.38 18.61 -8.72
C VAL A 284 16.65 17.96 -7.54
N HIS A 285 15.39 18.31 -7.38
CA HIS A 285 14.44 17.61 -6.52
C HIS A 285 13.72 16.53 -7.32
N GLU A 286 14.27 15.31 -7.29
CA GLU A 286 13.74 14.18 -8.05
C GLU A 286 12.30 13.82 -7.66
N ASP A 287 11.46 13.55 -8.67
CA ASP A 287 10.09 13.05 -8.52
C ASP A 287 9.25 13.89 -7.53
N LEU A 288 9.42 15.21 -7.53
CA LEU A 288 8.79 16.07 -6.51
C LEU A 288 7.27 16.18 -6.69
N PHE A 289 6.80 16.14 -7.93
CA PHE A 289 5.38 16.14 -8.27
C PHE A 289 5.00 14.82 -8.94
N TRP A 290 3.81 14.33 -8.64
CA TRP A 290 3.18 13.24 -9.39
C TRP A 290 1.86 13.68 -9.99
N TYR A 291 1.40 12.94 -11.00
CA TYR A 291 0.11 13.15 -11.66
C TYR A 291 -0.41 11.84 -12.27
N TYR A 292 -1.68 11.84 -12.66
CA TYR A 292 -2.32 10.71 -13.31
C TYR A 292 -2.89 11.15 -14.65
N THR A 293 -2.41 10.56 -15.74
CA THR A 293 -2.99 10.79 -17.08
C THR A 293 -4.25 9.97 -17.31
N ARG A 294 -4.33 8.80 -16.67
CA ARG A 294 -5.46 7.86 -16.79
C ARG A 294 -5.80 7.29 -15.41
N PRO A 295 -6.36 8.11 -14.50
CA PRO A 295 -6.72 7.64 -13.18
C PRO A 295 -7.87 6.62 -13.24
N THR A 296 -8.10 5.92 -12.12
CA THR A 296 -9.33 5.12 -11.96
C THR A 296 -10.57 6.02 -11.99
N VAL A 297 -11.74 5.41 -12.24
CA VAL A 297 -13.02 6.14 -12.20
C VAL A 297 -13.23 6.88 -10.87
N GLU A 298 -12.91 6.24 -9.75
CA GLU A 298 -13.00 6.82 -8.40
C GLU A 298 -12.10 8.06 -8.22
N SER A 299 -10.99 8.12 -8.97
CA SER A 299 -10.01 9.22 -8.90
C SER A 299 -10.02 10.12 -10.14
N SER A 300 -11.04 10.03 -11.00
CA SER A 300 -11.13 10.78 -12.27
C SER A 300 -11.01 12.30 -12.11
N LYS A 301 -11.47 12.86 -10.99
CA LYS A 301 -11.40 14.30 -10.71
C LYS A 301 -9.97 14.87 -10.64
N VAL A 302 -8.95 14.05 -10.45
CA VAL A 302 -7.54 14.50 -10.43
C VAL A 302 -6.78 14.24 -11.73
N GLU A 303 -7.48 13.84 -12.80
CA GLU A 303 -6.88 13.60 -14.11
C GLU A 303 -6.14 14.85 -14.61
N GLY A 304 -4.89 14.67 -15.03
CA GLY A 304 -4.03 15.73 -15.56
C GLY A 304 -3.57 16.78 -14.54
N LEU A 305 -4.07 16.74 -13.30
CA LEU A 305 -3.61 17.62 -12.23
C LEU A 305 -2.34 17.06 -11.58
N VAL A 306 -1.50 17.96 -11.08
CA VAL A 306 -0.23 17.64 -10.43
C VAL A 306 -0.33 17.82 -8.92
N CYS A 307 0.32 16.96 -8.15
CA CYS A 307 0.34 17.04 -6.70
C CYS A 307 1.79 16.98 -6.20
N PRO A 308 2.23 17.91 -5.33
CA PRO A 308 3.55 17.83 -4.72
C PRO A 308 3.56 16.82 -3.56
N TYR A 309 4.74 16.28 -3.27
CA TYR A 309 4.97 15.66 -1.96
C TYR A 309 4.99 16.75 -0.88
N ASN A 310 3.87 16.93 -0.18
CA ASN A 310 3.72 17.89 0.95
C ASN A 310 4.90 17.84 1.93
N GLU A 311 5.46 16.65 2.12
CA GLU A 311 6.60 16.38 2.98
C GLU A 311 7.90 17.06 2.54
N ARG A 312 8.01 17.35 1.24
CA ARG A 312 9.22 17.83 0.56
C ARG A 312 9.09 19.28 0.09
N VAL A 313 7.93 19.91 0.30
CA VAL A 313 7.66 21.30 -0.10
C VAL A 313 7.09 22.10 1.06
N ASP A 314 7.14 23.43 0.97
CA ASP A 314 6.34 24.30 1.83
C ASP A 314 5.02 24.63 1.14
N ILE A 315 3.91 24.35 1.81
CA ILE A 315 2.56 24.68 1.34
C ILE A 315 1.98 25.77 2.23
N GLU A 316 1.56 26.88 1.64
CA GLU A 316 0.68 27.85 2.29
C GLU A 316 -0.73 27.71 1.71
N LEU A 317 -1.71 27.47 2.58
CA LEU A 317 -3.13 27.35 2.24
C LEU A 317 -3.86 28.54 2.86
N GLU A 318 -4.44 29.40 2.02
CA GLU A 318 -5.04 30.69 2.44
C GLU A 318 -4.05 31.56 3.24
N GLY A 319 -2.80 31.61 2.79
CA GLY A 319 -1.72 32.35 3.45
C GLY A 319 -1.24 31.74 4.77
N LYS A 320 -1.80 30.60 5.21
CA LYS A 320 -1.34 29.88 6.40
C LYS A 320 -0.41 28.74 5.99
N LYS A 321 0.84 28.79 6.44
CA LYS A 321 1.81 27.71 6.23
C LYS A 321 1.33 26.44 6.94
N LEU A 322 1.23 25.35 6.19
CA LEU A 322 0.90 24.03 6.71
C LEU A 322 2.15 23.37 7.29
N GLU A 323 1.97 22.59 8.36
CA GLU A 323 3.02 21.69 8.83
C GLU A 323 3.27 20.60 7.80
N ARG A 324 4.54 20.29 7.55
CA ARG A 324 4.90 19.17 6.68
C ARG A 324 4.51 17.87 7.37
N PRO A 325 3.68 17.02 6.75
CA PRO A 325 3.36 15.74 7.34
C PRO A 325 4.62 14.88 7.45
N LYS A 326 4.67 14.01 8.46
CA LYS A 326 5.78 13.07 8.65
C LYS A 326 5.37 11.71 8.11
N THR A 327 5.62 11.50 6.82
CA THR A 327 5.39 10.23 6.14
C THR A 327 6.70 9.72 5.51
N HIS A 328 6.73 8.47 5.05
CA HIS A 328 7.89 7.97 4.32
C HIS A 328 8.09 8.59 2.92
N PHE A 329 7.06 9.24 2.37
CA PHE A 329 7.16 9.97 1.10
C PHE A 329 8.11 11.18 1.19
N GLY A 330 8.44 11.62 2.41
CA GLY A 330 9.30 12.77 2.66
C GLY A 330 10.79 12.57 2.41
N LYS A 331 11.23 11.33 2.14
CA LYS A 331 12.64 11.07 1.85
C LYS A 331 12.89 11.19 0.34
N PRO A 332 13.86 12.01 -0.10
CA PRO A 332 14.31 11.99 -1.49
C PRO A 332 14.74 10.57 -1.87
N LYS A 333 14.50 10.16 -3.12
CA LYS A 333 15.24 9.03 -3.68
C LYS A 333 16.71 9.44 -3.71
N GLU A 334 17.60 8.62 -3.17
CA GLU A 334 19.04 8.85 -3.34
C GLU A 334 19.36 8.67 -4.82
N GLY A 335 19.70 9.76 -5.49
CA GLY A 335 19.90 9.78 -6.94
C GLY A 335 21.04 8.85 -7.37
N LYS A 336 20.79 8.03 -8.41
CA LYS A 336 21.88 7.51 -9.23
C LYS A 336 22.56 8.70 -9.89
N LYS A 337 23.86 8.89 -9.66
CA LYS A 337 24.66 9.74 -10.56
C LYS A 337 24.45 9.24 -11.99
N PRO A 338 24.17 10.11 -12.97
CA PRO A 338 24.14 9.69 -14.35
C PRO A 338 25.50 9.11 -14.72
N GLU A 339 25.50 7.87 -15.23
CA GLU A 339 26.67 7.36 -15.95
C GLU A 339 26.83 8.25 -17.19
N VAL A 340 27.98 8.93 -17.24
CA VAL A 340 28.43 9.65 -18.41
C VAL A 340 28.66 8.61 -19.50
N VAL A 341 27.84 8.65 -20.56
CA VAL A 341 28.11 7.92 -21.81
C VAL A 341 29.13 8.69 -22.63
#